data_AF-A0A1Y6LZN2-F1
#
_entry.id   AF-A0A1Y6LZN2-F1
#
_cell.length_a   1.000
_cell.length_b   1.000
_cell.length_c   1.000
_cell.angle_alpha   90.00
_cell.angle_beta   90.00
_cell.angle_gamma   90.00
#
_symmetry.space_group_name_H-M   'P 1'
#
loop_
_entity.id
_entity.type
_entity.pdbx_description
1 polymer ?
#
loop_
_entity_poly.entity_id
_entity_poly.type
_entity_poly.pdbx_seq_one_letter_code
_entity_poly.pdbx_strand_id
1 'polypeptide(L)'
;MVMDNPTQNFHFNIPFLGNSHKPTHRNELRIPFLGFLPNKTRNHFIAMVGEFIGTFLFLFFAFSATQVANAAAAGVQDGTTGTAGTKNGISQVPNASTLMYISLAFGFSLAVNAWVFFRISGGLFNPAVTLGMALIGAVTWRRAGLIFISQVLGSIAASGIVAALFPGPLNVTTTLNSTTSITRGLFIEMFLTVELVFTIFMLAAEKHKATFIAPIGIGLALFIAELTGVYFTGGAVNPTRAFGPCVVLGSFPGYHWIYWLGPLLGCLVAVGFYHFVKTLEYETANPGQDFNEHEADAFSFDEENAATGADVNRPGLMARNSMPPNSIGQENSTGHNTLSKNRSNEPKPVVGAYGDGDTVQESNKVVSGGMEVVQPGEKTNGTPKPSRQSRVDGAISEEDEESLEGERSYERGPDAESGMMHPGFGGEKERQDQT
;
A
#
# COMPACT_ATOMS: atom_id res chain seq x y z
N MET A 1 -31.86 -3.64 37.18
CA MET A 1 -32.57 -4.77 36.54
C MET A 1 -31.53 -5.52 35.72
N VAL A 2 -31.02 -6.64 36.25
CA VAL A 2 -30.06 -7.49 35.52
C VAL A 2 -30.89 -8.48 34.69
N MET A 3 -30.72 -8.47 33.38
CA MET A 3 -31.35 -9.46 32.50
C MET A 3 -30.44 -10.69 32.42
N ASP A 4 -30.81 -11.76 33.11
CA ASP A 4 -30.25 -13.08 32.84
C ASP A 4 -30.65 -13.53 31.43
N ASN A 5 -29.66 -13.96 30.64
CA ASN A 5 -29.87 -14.42 29.27
C ASN A 5 -29.66 -15.94 29.18
N PRO A 6 -30.71 -16.77 28.97
CA PRO A 6 -30.59 -18.21 29.06
C PRO A 6 -30.05 -18.82 27.76
N THR A 7 -28.74 -19.06 27.70
CA THR A 7 -28.13 -19.86 26.63
C THR A 7 -28.44 -21.34 26.81
N GLN A 8 -29.59 -21.79 26.30
CA GLN A 8 -29.88 -23.22 26.15
C GLN A 8 -28.96 -23.85 25.10
N ASN A 9 -27.93 -24.55 25.59
CA ASN A 9 -27.01 -25.31 24.75
C ASN A 9 -27.69 -26.58 24.20
N PHE A 10 -28.19 -26.52 22.97
CA PHE A 10 -28.56 -27.73 22.21
C PHE A 10 -27.31 -28.55 21.87
N HIS A 11 -27.14 -29.69 22.54
CA HIS A 11 -26.06 -30.64 22.27
C HIS A 11 -26.52 -31.73 21.30
N PHE A 12 -26.08 -31.66 20.04
CA PHE A 12 -26.17 -32.75 19.09
C PHE A 12 -24.82 -33.50 19.04
N ASN A 13 -24.82 -34.80 19.33
CA ASN A 13 -23.59 -35.57 19.52
C ASN A 13 -23.40 -36.56 18.35
N ILE A 14 -22.35 -36.38 17.54
CA ILE A 14 -22.04 -37.26 16.40
C ILE A 14 -21.02 -38.32 16.85
N PRO A 15 -21.32 -39.64 16.77
CA PRO A 15 -20.55 -40.68 17.50
C PRO A 15 -19.08 -40.91 17.09
N PHE A 16 -18.58 -40.27 16.03
CA PHE A 16 -17.30 -40.64 15.39
C PHE A 16 -16.22 -39.54 15.41
N LEU A 17 -16.47 -38.40 16.05
CA LEU A 17 -15.49 -37.31 16.17
C LEU A 17 -14.95 -37.22 17.60
N GLY A 18 -13.71 -37.70 17.79
CA GLY A 18 -13.06 -37.79 19.09
C GLY A 18 -12.83 -36.44 19.77
N ASN A 19 -13.08 -36.40 21.09
CA ASN A 19 -12.79 -35.33 22.05
C ASN A 19 -12.71 -33.90 21.50
N SER A 20 -13.89 -33.29 21.31
CA SER A 20 -14.02 -31.83 21.29
C SER A 20 -13.34 -31.21 22.51
N HIS A 21 -12.35 -30.35 22.28
CA HIS A 21 -11.61 -29.69 23.34
C HIS A 21 -12.52 -28.61 23.93
N LYS A 22 -13.19 -28.94 25.04
CA LYS A 22 -14.11 -28.01 25.72
C LYS A 22 -13.33 -26.74 26.11
N PRO A 23 -13.89 -25.53 25.90
CA PRO A 23 -13.26 -24.30 26.36
C PRO A 23 -13.00 -24.39 27.87
N THR A 24 -11.74 -24.16 28.26
CA THR A 24 -11.26 -24.29 29.64
C THR A 24 -11.46 -23.03 30.47
N HIS A 25 -11.54 -21.87 29.82
CA HIS A 25 -11.80 -20.59 30.48
C HIS A 25 -13.15 -19.99 30.07
N ARG A 26 -13.79 -19.30 31.02
CA ARG A 26 -15.14 -18.68 30.89
C ARG A 26 -15.27 -17.69 29.73
N ASN A 27 -14.15 -17.14 29.23
CA ASN A 27 -14.11 -16.15 28.15
C ASN A 27 -13.63 -16.74 26.80
N GLU A 28 -13.44 -18.06 26.69
CA GLU A 28 -13.07 -18.68 25.42
C GLU A 28 -14.25 -18.74 24.44
N LEU A 29 -14.29 -17.79 23.50
CA LEU A 29 -15.21 -17.84 22.38
C LEU A 29 -14.84 -19.01 21.44
N ARG A 30 -15.74 -19.99 21.35
CA ARG A 30 -15.66 -21.14 20.44
C ARG A 30 -16.94 -21.23 19.64
N ILE A 31 -16.83 -21.36 18.31
CA ILE A 31 -17.99 -21.65 17.47
C ILE A 31 -18.45 -23.09 17.82
N PRO A 32 -19.72 -23.30 18.26
CA PRO A 32 -20.13 -24.58 18.85
C PRO A 32 -19.86 -25.80 17.97
N PHE A 33 -20.03 -25.65 16.65
CA PHE A 33 -19.83 -26.72 15.68
C PHE A 33 -18.38 -26.89 15.17
N LEU A 34 -17.43 -26.01 15.54
CA LEU A 34 -15.99 -26.20 15.24
C LEU A 34 -15.14 -26.59 16.47
N GLY A 35 -15.76 -26.79 17.64
CA GLY A 35 -15.05 -27.18 18.88
C GLY A 35 -14.28 -28.51 18.78
N PHE A 36 -14.63 -29.36 17.82
CA PHE A 36 -13.93 -30.61 17.53
C PHE A 36 -12.56 -30.43 16.84
N LEU A 37 -12.28 -29.26 16.25
CA LEU A 37 -11.05 -29.08 15.48
C LEU A 37 -9.82 -28.93 16.39
N PRO A 38 -8.74 -29.70 16.16
CA PRO A 38 -7.47 -29.48 16.84
C PRO A 38 -6.97 -28.05 16.64
N ASN A 39 -6.34 -27.47 17.69
CA ASN A 39 -5.80 -26.10 17.68
C ASN A 39 -4.96 -25.79 16.42
N LYS A 40 -4.12 -26.74 15.97
CA LYS A 40 -3.31 -26.59 14.75
C LYS A 40 -4.19 -26.38 13.50
N THR A 41 -5.22 -27.20 13.32
CA THR A 41 -6.16 -27.11 12.18
C THR A 41 -6.98 -25.82 12.25
N ARG A 42 -7.51 -25.46 13.42
CA ARG A 42 -8.23 -24.19 13.61
C ARG A 42 -7.35 -22.99 13.27
N ASN A 43 -6.08 -22.98 13.67
CA ASN A 43 -5.18 -21.87 13.38
C ASN A 43 -4.85 -21.74 11.87
N HIS A 44 -4.86 -22.84 11.10
CA HIS A 44 -4.81 -22.76 9.64
C HIS A 44 -6.12 -22.21 9.07
N PHE A 45 -7.28 -22.66 9.56
CA PHE A 45 -8.59 -22.16 9.13
C PHE A 45 -8.74 -20.65 9.38
N ILE A 46 -8.32 -20.13 10.55
CA ILE A 46 -8.31 -18.70 10.85
C ILE A 46 -7.46 -17.92 9.83
N ALA A 47 -6.25 -18.41 9.53
CA ALA A 47 -5.40 -17.78 8.52
C ALA A 47 -6.03 -17.82 7.11
N MET A 48 -6.64 -18.94 6.72
CA MET A 48 -7.34 -19.08 5.44
C MET A 48 -8.53 -18.14 5.30
N VAL A 49 -9.32 -17.95 6.37
CA VAL A 49 -10.46 -17.01 6.39
C VAL A 49 -9.95 -15.56 6.35
N GLY A 50 -8.92 -15.23 7.12
CA GLY A 50 -8.30 -13.90 7.11
C GLY A 50 -7.73 -13.53 5.73
N GLU A 51 -7.03 -14.46 5.07
CA GLU A 51 -6.49 -14.23 3.74
C GLU A 51 -7.57 -14.21 2.66
N PHE A 52 -8.63 -15.01 2.76
CA PHE A 52 -9.75 -14.96 1.80
C PHE A 52 -10.49 -13.62 1.89
N ILE A 53 -10.97 -13.25 3.10
CA ILE A 53 -11.75 -12.02 3.29
C ILE A 53 -10.88 -10.78 3.05
N GLY A 54 -9.64 -10.78 3.54
CA GLY A 54 -8.75 -9.64 3.37
C GLY A 54 -8.29 -9.44 1.93
N THR A 55 -7.99 -10.51 1.18
CA THR A 55 -7.72 -10.41 -0.28
C THR A 55 -8.97 -9.96 -1.03
N PHE A 56 -10.15 -10.48 -0.65
CA PHE A 56 -11.42 -10.04 -1.21
C PHE A 56 -11.63 -8.54 -1.00
N LEU A 57 -11.50 -8.03 0.22
CA LEU A 57 -11.72 -6.61 0.53
C LEU A 57 -10.66 -5.71 -0.11
N PHE A 58 -9.38 -6.08 -0.04
CA PHE A 58 -8.29 -5.36 -0.68
C PHE A 58 -8.57 -5.17 -2.18
N LEU A 59 -8.83 -6.27 -2.89
CA LEU A 59 -9.06 -6.22 -4.33
C LEU A 59 -10.44 -5.68 -4.69
N PHE A 60 -11.47 -5.85 -3.86
CA PHE A 60 -12.79 -5.27 -4.09
C PHE A 60 -12.71 -3.74 -4.17
N PHE A 61 -12.10 -3.07 -3.20
CA PHE A 61 -11.97 -1.61 -3.23
C PHE A 61 -11.05 -1.13 -4.35
N ALA A 62 -9.92 -1.81 -4.58
CA ALA A 62 -8.98 -1.43 -5.63
C ALA A 62 -9.55 -1.63 -7.06
N PHE A 63 -10.24 -2.75 -7.32
CA PHE A 63 -10.95 -2.98 -8.57
C PHE A 63 -12.15 -2.05 -8.75
N SER A 64 -12.92 -1.75 -7.68
CA SER A 64 -14.03 -0.79 -7.76
C SER A 64 -13.51 0.60 -8.18
N ALA A 65 -12.42 1.07 -7.57
CA ALA A 65 -11.78 2.32 -7.94
C ALA A 65 -11.23 2.29 -9.38
N THR A 66 -10.61 1.18 -9.79
CA THR A 66 -10.12 1.00 -11.17
C THR A 66 -11.26 1.06 -12.19
N GLN A 67 -12.39 0.41 -11.90
CA GLN A 67 -13.60 0.46 -12.73
C GLN A 67 -14.13 1.89 -12.86
N VAL A 68 -14.18 2.66 -11.76
CA VAL A 68 -14.58 4.07 -11.76
C VAL A 68 -13.61 4.93 -12.58
N ALA A 69 -12.30 4.77 -12.38
CA ALA A 69 -11.28 5.54 -13.08
C ALA A 69 -11.30 5.29 -14.60
N ASN A 70 -11.46 4.03 -15.01
CA ASN A 70 -11.52 3.64 -16.42
C ASN A 70 -12.87 4.02 -17.06
N ALA A 71 -13.98 3.95 -16.33
CA ALA A 71 -15.29 4.44 -16.81
C ALA A 71 -15.28 5.97 -17.02
N ALA A 72 -14.67 6.73 -16.10
CA ALA A 72 -14.49 8.17 -16.24
C ALA A 72 -13.61 8.52 -17.46
N ALA A 73 -12.50 7.80 -17.66
CA ALA A 73 -11.64 7.99 -18.83
C ALA A 73 -12.35 7.68 -20.16
N ALA A 74 -13.20 6.64 -20.19
CA ALA A 74 -14.01 6.31 -21.36
C ALA A 74 -15.08 7.38 -21.66
N GLY A 75 -15.75 7.91 -20.63
CA GLY A 75 -16.75 8.98 -20.78
C GLY A 75 -16.18 10.29 -21.31
N VAL A 76 -14.89 10.56 -21.10
CA VAL A 76 -14.18 11.71 -21.71
C VAL A 76 -13.90 11.48 -23.20
N GLN A 77 -13.68 10.24 -23.65
CA GLN A 77 -13.38 9.91 -25.05
C GLN A 77 -14.64 9.93 -25.94
N ASP A 78 -15.83 9.61 -25.40
CA ASP A 78 -17.09 9.57 -26.18
C ASP A 78 -17.55 10.97 -26.67
N GLY A 79 -16.94 12.04 -26.14
CA GLY A 79 -17.12 13.41 -26.63
C GLY A 79 -16.31 13.76 -27.90
N THR A 80 -15.31 12.96 -28.26
CA THR A 80 -14.42 13.22 -29.41
C THR A 80 -14.06 11.94 -30.17
N THR A 81 -14.73 11.74 -31.31
CA THR A 81 -14.46 10.72 -32.35
C THR A 81 -14.62 9.25 -31.92
N GLY A 82 -15.73 8.64 -32.34
CA GLY A 82 -16.07 7.24 -32.07
C GLY A 82 -15.20 6.20 -32.79
N THR A 83 -13.95 6.05 -32.38
CA THR A 83 -13.11 4.90 -32.72
C THR A 83 -13.25 3.85 -31.61
N ALA A 84 -13.88 2.72 -31.91
CA ALA A 84 -14.11 1.63 -30.96
C ALA A 84 -12.81 0.90 -30.61
N GLY A 85 -11.98 1.51 -29.76
CA GLY A 85 -10.78 0.90 -29.20
C GLY A 85 -11.10 -0.33 -28.34
N THR A 86 -10.12 -1.24 -28.23
CA THR A 86 -10.20 -2.48 -27.45
C THR A 86 -10.69 -2.20 -26.02
N LYS A 87 -11.89 -2.68 -25.68
CA LYS A 87 -12.67 -2.25 -24.50
C LYS A 87 -12.02 -2.50 -23.12
N ASN A 88 -10.91 -3.23 -23.07
CA ASN A 88 -10.16 -3.60 -21.85
C ASN A 88 -8.64 -3.27 -21.97
N GLY A 89 -8.26 -2.26 -22.77
CA GLY A 89 -6.85 -1.87 -22.99
C GLY A 89 -6.44 -0.57 -22.29
N ILE A 90 -5.16 -0.43 -21.98
CA ILE A 90 -4.59 0.82 -21.43
C ILE A 90 -4.50 1.88 -22.54
N SER A 91 -4.92 3.11 -22.21
CA SER A 91 -4.76 4.30 -23.06
C SER A 91 -3.32 4.46 -23.56
N GLN A 92 -3.17 4.90 -24.82
CA GLN A 92 -1.85 5.17 -25.42
C GLN A 92 -1.25 6.52 -25.03
N VAL A 93 -2.01 7.35 -24.32
CA VAL A 93 -1.53 8.57 -23.67
C VAL A 93 -1.66 8.38 -22.15
N PRO A 94 -0.57 8.56 -21.37
CA PRO A 94 -0.64 8.50 -19.91
C PRO A 94 -1.54 9.62 -19.38
N ASN A 95 -2.58 9.27 -18.62
CA ASN A 95 -3.38 10.24 -17.88
C ASN A 95 -2.96 10.22 -16.40
N ALA A 96 -2.19 11.23 -15.99
CA ALA A 96 -1.64 11.31 -14.63
C ALA A 96 -2.70 11.28 -13.52
N SER A 97 -3.90 11.85 -13.73
CA SER A 97 -4.96 11.83 -12.71
C SER A 97 -5.61 10.45 -12.58
N THR A 98 -5.85 9.76 -13.71
CA THR A 98 -6.31 8.35 -13.72
C THR A 98 -5.29 7.42 -13.06
N LEU A 99 -4.01 7.55 -13.42
CA LEU A 99 -2.92 6.74 -12.85
C LEU A 99 -2.77 6.99 -11.35
N MET A 100 -2.77 8.25 -10.91
CA MET A 100 -2.74 8.63 -9.49
C MET A 100 -3.94 8.05 -8.72
N TYR A 101 -5.15 8.16 -9.26
CA TYR A 101 -6.36 7.64 -8.63
C TYR A 101 -6.30 6.11 -8.42
N ILE A 102 -5.92 5.36 -9.46
CA ILE A 102 -5.75 3.90 -9.38
C ILE A 102 -4.68 3.55 -8.34
N SER A 103 -3.53 4.21 -8.40
CA SER A 103 -2.40 3.93 -7.51
C SER A 103 -2.74 4.19 -6.04
N LEU A 104 -3.38 5.32 -5.74
CA LEU A 104 -3.86 5.65 -4.40
C LEU A 104 -4.85 4.59 -3.91
N ALA A 105 -5.78 4.16 -4.76
CA ALA A 105 -6.77 3.16 -4.38
C ALA A 105 -6.14 1.78 -4.05
N PHE A 106 -5.20 1.30 -4.87
CA PHE A 106 -4.47 0.06 -4.57
C PHE A 106 -3.65 0.18 -3.29
N GLY A 107 -2.83 1.23 -3.17
CA GLY A 107 -1.95 1.43 -2.02
C GLY A 107 -2.70 1.58 -0.69
N PHE A 108 -3.71 2.46 -0.64
CA PHE A 108 -4.50 2.65 0.58
C PHE A 108 -5.44 1.47 0.87
N SER A 109 -5.99 0.79 -0.15
CA SER A 109 -6.76 -0.43 0.07
C SER A 109 -5.89 -1.53 0.69
N LEU A 110 -4.64 -1.69 0.22
CA LEU A 110 -3.69 -2.61 0.85
C LEU A 110 -3.36 -2.16 2.28
N ALA A 111 -3.02 -0.89 2.50
CA ALA A 111 -2.66 -0.39 3.84
C ALA A 111 -3.76 -0.66 4.88
N VAL A 112 -5.01 -0.31 4.56
CA VAL A 112 -6.16 -0.48 5.46
C VAL A 112 -6.43 -1.96 5.74
N ASN A 113 -6.52 -2.79 4.69
CA ASN A 113 -6.84 -4.20 4.88
C ASN A 113 -5.68 -4.97 5.53
N ALA A 114 -4.42 -4.68 5.17
CA ALA A 114 -3.27 -5.28 5.82
C ALA A 114 -3.28 -4.96 7.33
N TRP A 115 -3.63 -3.73 7.72
CA TRP A 115 -3.75 -3.34 9.14
C TRP A 115 -4.85 -4.14 9.86
N VAL A 116 -6.06 -4.19 9.29
CA VAL A 116 -7.20 -4.91 9.91
C VAL A 116 -6.91 -6.39 10.10
N PHE A 117 -6.25 -7.04 9.14
CA PHE A 117 -6.00 -8.49 9.16
C PHE A 117 -4.60 -8.89 9.67
N PHE A 118 -3.72 -7.93 9.99
CA PHE A 118 -2.35 -8.16 10.45
C PHE A 118 -2.27 -9.18 11.60
N ARG A 119 -3.22 -9.09 12.54
CA ARG A 119 -3.30 -9.98 13.73
C ARG A 119 -4.14 -11.25 13.51
N ILE A 120 -4.77 -11.42 12.34
CA ILE A 120 -5.61 -12.57 12.00
C ILE A 120 -4.81 -13.59 11.19
N SER A 121 -4.20 -13.15 10.09
CA SER A 121 -3.42 -13.99 9.18
C SER A 121 -1.99 -13.53 8.95
N GLY A 122 -1.72 -12.24 9.18
CA GLY A 122 -0.52 -11.53 8.71
C GLY A 122 -0.83 -10.52 7.60
N GLY A 123 -1.99 -10.64 6.93
CA GLY A 123 -2.44 -9.71 5.88
C GLY A 123 -1.60 -9.76 4.60
N LEU A 124 -1.30 -10.96 4.08
CA LEU A 124 -0.34 -11.12 2.99
C LEU A 124 -0.95 -10.81 1.61
N PHE A 125 -2.15 -11.31 1.35
CA PHE A 125 -3.03 -11.04 0.19
C PHE A 125 -2.45 -11.21 -1.22
N ASN A 126 -1.25 -11.77 -1.30
CA ASN A 126 -0.46 -11.86 -2.52
C ASN A 126 0.34 -13.18 -2.50
N PRO A 127 0.21 -14.04 -3.53
CA PRO A 127 1.02 -15.24 -3.70
C PRO A 127 2.54 -15.01 -3.67
N ALA A 128 3.04 -13.91 -4.26
CA ALA A 128 4.46 -13.59 -4.29
C ALA A 128 4.99 -13.22 -2.89
N VAL A 129 4.23 -12.44 -2.13
CA VAL A 129 4.52 -12.16 -0.70
C VAL A 129 4.48 -13.44 0.12
N THR A 130 3.46 -14.28 -0.10
CA THR A 130 3.28 -15.56 0.60
C THR A 130 4.45 -16.51 0.37
N LEU A 131 4.96 -16.57 -0.86
CA LEU A 131 6.16 -17.32 -1.21
C LEU A 131 7.40 -16.75 -0.52
N GLY A 132 7.58 -15.42 -0.54
CA GLY A 132 8.71 -14.75 0.09
C GLY A 132 8.77 -15.02 1.59
N MET A 133 7.64 -14.86 2.27
CA MET A 133 7.47 -15.17 3.69
C MET A 133 7.69 -16.66 4.01
N ALA A 134 7.46 -17.57 3.06
CA ALA A 134 7.77 -18.99 3.22
C ALA A 134 9.26 -19.30 3.02
N LEU A 135 9.92 -18.65 2.06
CA LEU A 135 11.35 -18.78 1.79
C LEU A 135 12.20 -18.29 2.95
N ILE A 136 11.86 -17.15 3.57
CA ILE A 136 12.54 -16.64 4.78
C ILE A 136 12.13 -17.37 6.08
N GLY A 137 11.29 -18.41 6.00
CA GLY A 137 10.87 -19.23 7.14
C GLY A 137 9.77 -18.62 8.05
N ALA A 138 9.32 -17.39 7.78
CA ALA A 138 8.27 -16.71 8.56
C ALA A 138 6.87 -17.37 8.43
N VAL A 139 6.62 -18.11 7.35
CA VAL A 139 5.38 -18.86 7.11
C VAL A 139 5.70 -20.32 6.73
N THR A 140 5.08 -21.30 7.39
CA THR A 140 5.29 -22.71 7.03
C THR A 140 4.74 -23.02 5.63
N TRP A 141 5.44 -23.82 4.83
CA TRP A 141 5.03 -24.25 3.49
C TRP A 141 3.57 -24.78 3.42
N ARG A 142 3.15 -25.56 4.42
CA ARG A 142 1.76 -26.02 4.54
C ARG A 142 0.77 -24.86 4.69
N ARG A 143 1.09 -23.83 5.48
CA ARG A 143 0.25 -22.64 5.60
C ARG A 143 0.27 -21.84 4.30
N ALA A 144 1.43 -21.65 3.69
CA ALA A 144 1.58 -20.93 2.42
C ALA A 144 0.68 -21.52 1.32
N GLY A 145 0.71 -22.85 1.11
CA GLY A 145 -0.16 -23.50 0.12
C GLY A 145 -1.66 -23.38 0.42
N LEU A 146 -2.05 -23.40 1.71
CA LEU A 146 -3.46 -23.22 2.10
C LEU A 146 -3.95 -21.79 1.87
N ILE A 147 -3.14 -20.77 2.21
CA ILE A 147 -3.55 -19.37 2.05
C ILE A 147 -3.41 -18.87 0.61
N PHE A 148 -2.52 -19.46 -0.20
CA PHE A 148 -2.48 -19.26 -1.65
C PHE A 148 -3.86 -19.54 -2.28
N ILE A 149 -4.49 -20.66 -1.92
CA ILE A 149 -5.84 -21.01 -2.39
C ILE A 149 -6.86 -19.96 -1.92
N SER A 150 -6.79 -19.52 -0.65
CA SER A 150 -7.65 -18.46 -0.13
C SER A 150 -7.50 -17.13 -0.88
N GLN A 151 -6.28 -16.73 -1.24
CA GLN A 151 -6.00 -15.51 -1.99
C GLN A 151 -6.59 -15.59 -3.41
N VAL A 152 -6.39 -16.72 -4.10
CA VAL A 152 -6.97 -16.99 -5.43
C VAL A 152 -8.49 -16.91 -5.41
N LEU A 153 -9.13 -17.59 -4.46
CA LEU A 153 -10.60 -17.55 -4.31
C LEU A 153 -11.11 -16.15 -3.93
N GLY A 154 -10.40 -15.44 -3.04
CA GLY A 154 -10.75 -14.08 -2.62
C GLY A 154 -10.70 -13.09 -3.78
N SER A 155 -9.69 -13.20 -4.65
CA SER A 155 -9.59 -12.38 -5.86
C SER A 155 -10.67 -12.68 -6.89
N ILE A 156 -10.99 -13.95 -7.16
CA ILE A 156 -12.08 -14.31 -8.09
C ILE A 156 -13.40 -13.75 -7.57
N ALA A 157 -13.67 -13.89 -6.27
CA ALA A 157 -14.85 -13.33 -5.63
C ALA A 157 -14.89 -11.80 -5.75
N ALA A 158 -13.78 -11.10 -5.51
CA ALA A 158 -13.70 -9.65 -5.65
C ALA A 158 -14.01 -9.19 -7.08
N SER A 159 -13.37 -9.81 -8.08
CA SER A 159 -13.61 -9.51 -9.49
C SER A 159 -15.05 -9.79 -9.91
N GLY A 160 -15.65 -10.89 -9.44
CA GLY A 160 -17.03 -11.25 -9.76
C GLY A 160 -18.05 -10.30 -9.13
N ILE A 161 -17.82 -9.88 -7.88
CA ILE A 161 -18.68 -8.90 -7.21
C ILE A 161 -18.55 -7.52 -7.85
N VAL A 162 -17.35 -7.07 -8.24
CA VAL A 162 -17.21 -5.80 -8.98
C VAL A 162 -17.91 -5.86 -10.34
N ALA A 163 -17.77 -6.96 -11.08
CA ALA A 163 -18.48 -7.15 -12.36
C ALA A 163 -20.02 -7.20 -12.22
N ALA A 164 -20.53 -7.62 -11.06
CA ALA A 164 -21.97 -7.69 -10.80
C ALA A 164 -22.56 -6.37 -10.25
N LEU A 165 -21.78 -5.57 -9.52
CA LEU A 165 -22.26 -4.35 -8.86
C LEU A 165 -22.10 -3.08 -9.71
N PHE A 166 -21.04 -2.98 -10.52
CA PHE A 166 -20.73 -1.76 -11.26
C PHE A 166 -21.17 -1.87 -12.73
N PRO A 167 -21.87 -0.87 -13.30
CA PRO A 167 -22.33 -0.92 -14.69
C PRO A 167 -21.19 -1.01 -15.71
N GLY A 168 -21.47 -1.69 -16.82
CA GLY A 168 -20.55 -1.89 -17.94
C GLY A 168 -19.73 -3.19 -17.85
N PRO A 169 -18.87 -3.46 -18.84
CA PRO A 169 -17.94 -4.59 -18.77
C PRO A 169 -16.89 -4.36 -17.68
N LEU A 170 -16.44 -5.44 -17.03
CA LEU A 170 -15.35 -5.39 -16.06
C LEU A 170 -14.04 -4.98 -16.76
N ASN A 171 -13.51 -3.81 -16.40
CA ASN A 171 -12.32 -3.21 -16.99
C ASN A 171 -11.27 -2.91 -15.89
N VAL A 172 -10.81 -3.98 -15.24
CA VAL A 172 -9.80 -3.93 -14.14
C VAL A 172 -8.63 -4.90 -14.36
N THR A 173 -8.61 -5.58 -15.52
CA THR A 173 -7.58 -6.53 -15.94
C THR A 173 -6.23 -5.87 -16.12
N THR A 174 -5.17 -6.54 -15.68
CA THR A 174 -3.80 -6.18 -16.05
C THR A 174 -3.55 -6.56 -17.50
N THR A 175 -3.18 -5.58 -18.32
CA THR A 175 -2.83 -5.77 -19.74
C THR A 175 -1.57 -4.99 -20.06
N LEU A 176 -0.81 -5.43 -21.07
CA LEU A 176 0.30 -4.63 -21.58
C LEU A 176 -0.25 -3.46 -22.39
N ASN A 177 0.36 -2.29 -22.20
CA ASN A 177 0.23 -1.17 -23.12
C ASN A 177 0.79 -1.57 -24.50
N SER A 178 0.19 -1.10 -25.61
CA SER A 178 0.60 -1.51 -26.97
C SER A 178 2.09 -1.22 -27.28
N THR A 179 2.68 -0.24 -26.61
CA THR A 179 4.11 0.13 -26.74
C THR A 179 5.05 -0.70 -25.85
N THR A 180 4.52 -1.52 -24.94
CA THR A 180 5.29 -2.30 -23.96
C THR A 180 5.42 -3.75 -24.43
N SER A 181 6.65 -4.16 -24.74
CA SER A 181 6.93 -5.57 -25.09
C SER A 181 6.75 -6.50 -23.89
N ILE A 182 6.45 -7.77 -24.15
CA ILE A 182 6.30 -8.81 -23.13
C ILE A 182 7.51 -8.87 -22.19
N THR A 183 8.73 -8.78 -22.74
CA THR A 183 9.98 -8.75 -21.96
C THR A 183 10.06 -7.52 -21.05
N ARG A 184 9.72 -6.32 -21.54
CA ARG A 184 9.70 -5.11 -20.70
C ARG A 184 8.67 -5.26 -19.58
N GLY A 185 7.48 -5.74 -19.89
CA GLY A 185 6.44 -5.99 -18.89
C GLY A 185 6.85 -6.98 -17.81
N LEU A 186 7.51 -8.08 -18.18
CA LEU A 186 8.05 -9.07 -17.24
C LEU A 186 9.05 -8.43 -16.25
N PHE A 187 10.00 -7.65 -16.73
CA PHE A 187 11.00 -7.00 -15.88
C PHE A 187 10.43 -5.84 -15.05
N ILE A 188 9.43 -5.11 -15.56
CA ILE A 188 8.67 -4.13 -14.78
C ILE A 188 8.01 -4.86 -13.60
N GLU A 189 7.16 -5.87 -13.86
CA GLU A 189 6.49 -6.65 -12.80
C GLU A 189 7.46 -7.26 -11.79
N MET A 190 8.65 -7.67 -12.24
CA MET A 190 9.74 -8.12 -11.37
C MET A 190 10.17 -7.02 -10.39
N PHE A 191 10.64 -5.87 -10.87
CA PHE A 191 11.15 -4.79 -10.01
C PHE A 191 10.08 -4.20 -9.09
N LEU A 192 8.85 -4.05 -9.57
CA LEU A 192 7.70 -3.61 -8.74
C LEU A 192 7.46 -4.59 -7.58
N THR A 193 7.65 -5.89 -7.80
CA THR A 193 7.49 -6.91 -6.76
C THR A 193 8.70 -6.99 -5.82
N VAL A 194 9.93 -6.66 -6.28
CA VAL A 194 11.09 -6.51 -5.39
C VAL A 194 10.80 -5.49 -4.31
N GLU A 195 10.35 -4.29 -4.70
CA GLU A 195 10.04 -3.17 -3.80
C GLU A 195 9.00 -3.55 -2.74
N LEU A 196 7.87 -4.14 -3.17
CA LEU A 196 6.81 -4.57 -2.27
C LEU A 196 7.28 -5.67 -1.30
N VAL A 197 7.93 -6.72 -1.81
CA VAL A 197 8.32 -7.87 -0.98
C VAL A 197 9.44 -7.51 -0.01
N PHE A 198 10.43 -6.72 -0.44
CA PHE A 198 11.51 -6.26 0.44
C PHE A 198 11.01 -5.31 1.53
N THR A 199 10.08 -4.40 1.20
CA THR A 199 9.39 -3.56 2.19
C THR A 199 8.68 -4.40 3.26
N ILE A 200 7.99 -5.48 2.85
CA ILE A 200 7.31 -6.39 3.79
C ILE A 200 8.32 -7.11 4.70
N PHE A 201 9.48 -7.51 4.18
CA PHE A 201 10.51 -8.12 5.02
C PHE A 201 11.03 -7.12 6.06
N MET A 202 11.48 -5.94 5.65
CA MET A 202 12.10 -4.96 6.55
C MET A 202 11.11 -4.33 7.53
N LEU A 203 9.82 -4.19 7.18
CA LEU A 203 8.82 -3.59 8.08
C LEU A 203 8.04 -4.62 8.90
N ALA A 204 7.68 -5.78 8.34
CA ALA A 204 6.77 -6.73 8.98
C ALA A 204 7.40 -8.07 9.36
N ALA A 205 8.39 -8.59 8.64
CA ALA A 205 9.09 -9.81 9.05
C ALA A 205 10.05 -9.48 10.20
N GLU A 206 10.96 -8.52 9.98
CA GLU A 206 11.85 -7.97 11.00
C GLU A 206 11.07 -7.30 12.14
N LYS A 207 11.63 -7.41 13.35
CA LYS A 207 11.00 -6.94 14.60
C LYS A 207 11.78 -5.77 15.17
N HIS A 208 11.21 -4.58 15.00
CA HIS A 208 11.71 -3.29 15.46
C HIS A 208 10.55 -2.46 16.00
N LYS A 209 10.81 -1.28 16.57
CA LYS A 209 9.73 -0.47 17.16
C LYS A 209 8.63 -0.05 16.19
N ALA A 210 8.93 0.08 14.89
CA ALA A 210 7.96 0.50 13.88
C ALA A 210 7.19 -0.68 13.23
N THR A 211 7.40 -1.93 13.64
CA THR A 211 6.68 -3.09 13.06
C THR A 211 5.14 -2.98 13.17
N PHE A 212 4.60 -2.22 14.13
CA PHE A 212 3.15 -2.00 14.25
C PHE A 212 2.55 -1.06 13.17
N ILE A 213 3.37 -0.19 12.56
CA ILE A 213 2.96 0.68 11.43
C ILE A 213 3.32 0.09 10.05
N ALA A 214 3.89 -1.12 10.02
CA ALA A 214 4.27 -1.79 8.78
C ALA A 214 3.19 -1.81 7.69
N PRO A 215 1.88 -2.02 7.99
CA PRO A 215 0.82 -1.94 6.99
C PRO A 215 0.79 -0.63 6.19
N ILE A 216 1.14 0.51 6.80
CA ILE A 216 1.21 1.81 6.10
C ILE A 216 2.31 1.77 5.04
N GLY A 217 3.54 1.43 5.45
CA GLY A 217 4.69 1.39 4.54
C GLY A 217 4.51 0.38 3.40
N ILE A 218 3.90 -0.77 3.69
CA ILE A 218 3.55 -1.80 2.69
C ILE A 218 2.55 -1.25 1.66
N GLY A 219 1.53 -0.50 2.09
CA GLY A 219 0.60 0.15 1.16
C GLY A 219 1.23 1.30 0.37
N LEU A 220 2.18 2.04 0.96
CA LEU A 220 2.95 3.07 0.25
C LEU A 220 3.90 2.47 -0.81
N ALA A 221 4.52 1.33 -0.54
CA ALA A 221 5.30 0.59 -1.53
C ALA A 221 4.42 0.13 -2.70
N LEU A 222 3.21 -0.39 -2.45
CA LEU A 222 2.27 -0.70 -3.54
C LEU A 222 1.81 0.57 -4.28
N PHE A 223 1.58 1.69 -3.59
CA PHE A 223 1.25 2.97 -4.24
C PHE A 223 2.33 3.41 -5.25
N ILE A 224 3.61 3.37 -4.85
CA ILE A 224 4.74 3.69 -5.74
C ILE A 224 4.83 2.67 -6.89
N ALA A 225 4.59 1.38 -6.60
CA ALA A 225 4.62 0.34 -7.60
C ALA A 225 3.52 0.51 -8.66
N GLU A 226 2.30 0.87 -8.27
CA GLU A 226 1.18 1.13 -9.18
C GLU A 226 1.38 2.44 -9.97
N LEU A 227 1.91 3.50 -9.34
CA LEU A 227 2.27 4.76 -10.03
C LEU A 227 3.21 4.52 -11.22
N THR A 228 4.12 3.54 -11.06
CA THR A 228 5.08 3.14 -12.08
C THR A 228 4.50 2.12 -13.06
N GLY A 229 3.77 1.12 -12.56
CA GLY A 229 3.38 -0.07 -13.31
C GLY A 229 2.07 0.03 -14.09
N VAL A 230 1.07 0.75 -13.58
CA VAL A 230 -0.30 0.76 -14.16
C VAL A 230 -0.28 1.12 -15.64
N TYR A 231 0.52 2.10 -16.04
CA TYR A 231 0.57 2.56 -17.43
C TYR A 231 1.17 1.54 -18.42
N PHE A 232 2.12 0.70 -17.99
CA PHE A 232 2.86 -0.20 -18.87
C PHE A 232 2.32 -1.64 -18.86
N THR A 233 1.94 -2.14 -17.68
CA THR A 233 1.56 -3.55 -17.46
C THR A 233 0.17 -3.72 -16.85
N GLY A 234 -0.47 -2.62 -16.46
CA GLY A 234 -1.68 -2.62 -15.66
C GLY A 234 -1.44 -2.78 -14.16
N GLY A 235 -0.16 -2.85 -13.72
CA GLY A 235 0.25 -2.94 -12.33
C GLY A 235 -0.24 -4.21 -11.65
N ALA A 236 0.37 -5.37 -11.94
CA ALA A 236 -0.04 -6.59 -11.28
C ALA A 236 0.54 -6.70 -9.87
N VAL A 237 1.86 -6.81 -9.74
CA VAL A 237 2.67 -7.02 -8.51
C VAL A 237 2.28 -8.28 -7.69
N ASN A 238 1.17 -8.91 -8.08
CA ASN A 238 0.42 -9.90 -7.34
C ASN A 238 -0.25 -10.84 -8.36
N PRO A 239 0.17 -12.11 -8.44
CA PRO A 239 -0.38 -13.05 -9.43
C PRO A 239 -1.89 -13.24 -9.31
N THR A 240 -2.46 -13.21 -8.09
CA THR A 240 -3.91 -13.38 -7.97
C THR A 240 -4.68 -12.16 -8.47
N ARG A 241 -4.16 -10.95 -8.25
CA ARG A 241 -4.76 -9.69 -8.71
C ARG A 241 -4.88 -9.61 -10.23
N ALA A 242 -3.91 -10.20 -10.95
CA ALA A 242 -4.00 -10.37 -12.40
C ALA A 242 -4.97 -11.50 -12.80
N PHE A 243 -4.97 -12.61 -12.06
CA PHE A 243 -5.73 -13.82 -12.38
C PHE A 243 -7.25 -13.67 -12.22
N GLY A 244 -7.73 -13.12 -11.10
CA GLY A 244 -9.16 -13.03 -10.78
C GLY A 244 -10.03 -12.40 -11.87
N PRO A 245 -9.67 -11.21 -12.41
CA PRO A 245 -10.42 -10.58 -13.48
C PRO A 245 -10.47 -11.41 -14.77
N CYS A 246 -9.37 -12.07 -15.14
CA CYS A 246 -9.30 -12.93 -16.31
C CYS A 246 -10.17 -14.19 -16.18
N VAL A 247 -10.27 -14.79 -14.99
CA VAL A 247 -11.21 -15.90 -14.71
C VAL A 247 -12.65 -15.46 -14.92
N VAL A 248 -13.05 -14.32 -14.35
CA VAL A 248 -14.42 -13.80 -14.43
C VAL A 248 -14.82 -13.42 -15.85
N LEU A 249 -13.88 -12.89 -16.64
CA LEU A 249 -14.08 -12.57 -18.05
C LEU A 249 -13.94 -13.78 -19.00
N GLY A 250 -13.50 -14.94 -18.51
CA GLY A 250 -13.19 -16.11 -19.34
C GLY A 250 -12.10 -15.85 -20.39
N SER A 251 -11.22 -14.87 -20.17
CA SER A 251 -10.30 -14.35 -21.19
C SER A 251 -8.93 -14.02 -20.59
N PHE A 252 -7.89 -14.61 -21.16
CA PHE A 252 -6.50 -14.46 -20.74
C PHE A 252 -5.65 -14.01 -21.93
N PRO A 253 -4.81 -12.96 -21.78
CA PRO A 253 -3.82 -12.65 -22.81
C PRO A 253 -2.78 -13.77 -22.89
N GLY A 254 -2.27 -14.07 -24.08
CA GLY A 254 -1.24 -15.11 -24.27
C GLY A 254 0.06 -14.86 -23.49
N TYR A 255 0.30 -13.62 -23.06
CA TYR A 255 1.41 -13.22 -22.19
C TYR A 255 1.09 -13.25 -20.69
N HIS A 256 -0.08 -13.71 -20.24
CA HIS A 256 -0.51 -13.66 -18.83
C HIS A 256 0.49 -14.29 -17.84
N TRP A 257 1.31 -15.23 -18.31
CA TRP A 257 2.40 -15.83 -17.54
C TRP A 257 3.40 -14.81 -16.96
N ILE A 258 3.57 -13.61 -17.54
CA ILE A 258 4.45 -12.57 -16.98
C ILE A 258 3.97 -12.08 -15.61
N TYR A 259 2.66 -12.09 -15.36
CA TYR A 259 2.07 -11.72 -14.07
C TYR A 259 2.24 -12.80 -12.99
N TRP A 260 2.79 -13.96 -13.37
CA TRP A 260 3.22 -15.01 -12.46
C TRP A 260 4.74 -15.04 -12.33
N LEU A 261 5.46 -15.05 -13.46
CA LEU A 261 6.92 -15.13 -13.47
C LEU A 261 7.60 -13.85 -12.98
N GLY A 262 7.09 -12.66 -13.34
CA GLY A 262 7.62 -11.38 -12.89
C GLY A 262 7.60 -11.28 -11.36
N PRO A 263 6.42 -11.43 -10.71
CA PRO A 263 6.33 -11.42 -9.26
C PRO A 263 7.10 -12.56 -8.57
N LEU A 264 7.21 -13.74 -9.19
CA LEU A 264 8.09 -14.82 -8.71
C LEU A 264 9.56 -14.40 -8.70
N LEU A 265 10.07 -13.85 -9.80
CA LEU A 265 11.46 -13.38 -9.90
C LEU A 265 11.73 -12.22 -8.93
N GLY A 266 10.81 -11.28 -8.79
CA GLY A 266 10.93 -10.15 -7.85
C GLY A 266 10.96 -10.61 -6.40
N CYS A 267 10.13 -11.58 -6.05
CA CYS A 267 10.17 -12.26 -4.76
C CYS A 267 11.53 -12.93 -4.49
N LEU A 268 12.07 -13.68 -5.46
CA LEU A 268 13.38 -14.35 -5.31
C LEU A 268 14.54 -13.36 -5.15
N VAL A 269 14.52 -12.24 -5.87
CA VAL A 269 15.52 -11.16 -5.73
C VAL A 269 15.41 -10.49 -4.35
N ALA A 270 14.19 -10.18 -3.88
CA ALA A 270 13.99 -9.62 -2.54
C ALA A 270 14.45 -10.58 -1.42
N VAL A 271 14.21 -11.89 -1.57
CA VAL A 271 14.69 -12.93 -0.64
C VAL A 271 16.22 -13.00 -0.64
N GLY A 272 16.84 -12.98 -1.82
CA GLY A 272 18.31 -12.98 -1.94
C GLY A 272 18.95 -11.74 -1.30
N PHE A 273 18.40 -10.55 -1.55
CA PHE A 273 18.90 -9.30 -0.97
C PHE A 273 18.68 -9.24 0.55
N TYR A 274 17.52 -9.67 1.03
CA TYR A 274 17.24 -9.79 2.46
C TYR A 274 18.22 -10.73 3.17
N HIS A 275 18.47 -11.93 2.63
CA HIS A 275 19.48 -12.82 3.20
C HIS A 275 20.89 -12.21 3.15
N PHE A 276 21.25 -11.51 2.07
CA PHE A 276 22.54 -10.81 1.98
C PHE A 276 22.72 -9.77 3.10
N VAL A 277 21.76 -8.86 3.31
CA VAL A 277 21.87 -7.85 4.38
C VAL A 277 21.79 -8.46 5.78
N LYS A 278 21.05 -9.56 5.98
CA LYS A 278 21.06 -10.30 7.25
C LYS A 278 22.38 -11.04 7.50
N THR A 279 23.05 -11.55 6.47
CA THR A 279 24.38 -12.18 6.59
C THR A 279 25.49 -11.15 6.84
N LEU A 280 25.29 -9.90 6.42
CA LEU A 280 26.14 -8.76 6.79
C LEU A 280 25.79 -8.15 8.15
N GLU A 281 24.81 -8.70 8.88
CA GLU A 281 24.31 -8.20 10.17
C GLU A 281 24.09 -6.67 10.14
N TYR A 282 23.24 -6.22 9.20
CA TYR A 282 22.99 -4.80 8.89
C TYR A 282 22.70 -3.89 10.09
N GLU A 283 22.21 -4.46 11.19
CA GLU A 283 21.99 -3.79 12.48
C GLU A 283 23.28 -3.17 13.04
N THR A 284 24.44 -3.75 12.74
CA THR A 284 25.77 -3.23 13.13
C THR A 284 26.17 -1.97 12.36
N ALA A 285 25.63 -1.75 11.16
CA ALA A 285 26.01 -0.62 10.32
C ALA A 285 25.42 0.72 10.80
N ASN A 286 24.30 0.69 11.54
CA ASN A 286 23.69 1.87 12.16
C ASN A 286 23.13 1.52 13.55
N PRO A 287 24.00 1.31 14.55
CA PRO A 287 23.60 0.90 15.88
C PRO A 287 22.64 1.91 16.53
N GLY A 288 21.64 1.40 17.26
CA GLY A 288 20.73 2.26 18.03
C GLY A 288 19.72 3.08 17.20
N GLN A 289 19.62 2.88 15.89
CA GLN A 289 18.76 3.69 15.02
C GLN A 289 17.25 3.63 15.35
N ASP A 290 16.78 2.58 16.05
CA ASP A 290 15.40 2.48 16.57
C ASP A 290 15.26 2.74 18.07
N PHE A 291 16.32 3.20 18.77
CA PHE A 291 16.31 3.42 20.22
C PHE A 291 15.47 4.65 20.62
N ASN A 292 15.08 4.71 21.89
CA ASN A 292 14.51 5.93 22.49
C ASN A 292 15.61 6.61 23.33
N GLU A 293 15.35 7.81 23.82
CA GLU A 293 16.30 8.60 24.62
C GLU A 293 16.96 7.74 25.72
N HIS A 294 16.17 7.05 26.55
CA HIS A 294 16.68 6.21 27.64
C HIS A 294 17.50 4.99 27.18
N GLU A 295 17.23 4.45 25.99
CA GLU A 295 17.98 3.32 25.43
C GLU A 295 19.27 3.80 24.75
N ALA A 296 19.27 4.99 24.14
CA ALA A 296 20.47 5.66 23.65
C ALA A 296 21.39 6.07 24.81
N ASP A 297 20.84 6.68 25.87
CA ASP A 297 21.56 7.02 27.11
C ASP A 297 22.20 5.78 27.78
N ALA A 298 21.57 4.61 27.63
CA ALA A 298 22.03 3.35 28.19
C ALA A 298 22.91 2.52 27.23
N PHE A 299 23.16 3.01 26.01
CA PHE A 299 23.93 2.31 24.99
C PHE A 299 25.31 2.94 24.80
N SER A 300 26.34 2.21 25.23
CA SER A 300 27.73 2.52 24.90
C SER A 300 28.12 1.69 23.67
N PHE A 301 28.20 2.32 22.50
CA PHE A 301 28.72 1.65 21.32
C PHE A 301 30.25 1.50 21.41
N ASP A 302 30.72 0.26 21.43
CA ASP A 302 32.15 -0.07 21.40
C ASP A 302 32.57 -0.31 19.95
N GLU A 303 32.89 0.77 19.23
CA GLU A 303 33.21 0.74 17.79
C GLU A 303 34.44 -0.13 17.46
N GLU A 304 35.36 -0.34 18.41
CA GLU A 304 36.53 -1.19 18.21
C GLU A 304 36.25 -2.69 18.40
N ASN A 305 35.25 -3.06 19.21
CA ASN A 305 34.96 -4.45 19.57
C ASN A 305 33.59 -4.99 19.11
N ALA A 306 32.68 -4.14 18.63
CA ALA A 306 31.36 -4.54 18.14
C ALA A 306 31.44 -5.27 16.79
N ALA A 307 31.70 -6.58 16.85
CA ALA A 307 31.88 -7.44 15.68
C ALA A 307 30.59 -8.11 15.19
N THR A 308 29.52 -8.10 16.00
CA THR A 308 28.26 -8.82 15.70
C THR A 308 27.00 -8.04 16.06
N GLY A 309 25.87 -8.44 15.48
CA GLY A 309 24.53 -7.99 15.84
C GLY A 309 24.17 -8.22 17.31
N ALA A 310 24.89 -9.11 18.01
CA ALA A 310 24.72 -9.31 19.45
C ALA A 310 25.29 -8.14 20.28
N ASP A 311 26.33 -7.47 19.78
CA ASP A 311 27.05 -6.40 20.48
C ASP A 311 26.32 -5.04 20.36
N VAL A 312 25.52 -4.88 19.30
CA VAL A 312 24.66 -3.71 19.03
C VAL A 312 23.20 -3.92 19.42
N ASN A 313 22.89 -5.03 20.09
CA ASN A 313 21.52 -5.35 20.50
C ASN A 313 20.96 -4.30 21.48
N ARG A 314 19.65 -4.08 21.37
CA ARG A 314 18.90 -3.12 22.19
C ARG A 314 19.10 -3.37 23.69
N PRO A 315 19.55 -2.36 24.48
CA PRO A 315 19.70 -2.49 25.92
C PRO A 315 18.41 -2.97 26.60
N GLY A 316 18.51 -4.07 27.35
CA GLY A 316 17.38 -4.59 28.11
C GLY A 316 17.06 -3.67 29.30
N LEU A 317 15.78 -3.32 29.47
CA LEU A 317 15.28 -2.50 30.60
C LEU A 317 15.66 -3.00 32.01
N MET A 318 16.19 -4.23 32.15
CA MET A 318 16.70 -4.79 33.41
C MET A 318 18.17 -4.48 33.71
N ALA A 319 18.96 -3.94 32.76
CA ALA A 319 20.35 -3.53 32.99
C ALA A 319 20.51 -2.38 34.01
N ARG A 320 19.40 -1.74 34.39
CA ARG A 320 19.35 -0.66 35.39
C ARG A 320 19.61 -1.13 36.84
N ASN A 321 19.59 -2.44 37.10
CA ASN A 321 19.87 -3.00 38.44
C ASN A 321 21.34 -3.42 38.66
N SER A 322 22.23 -3.18 37.69
CA SER A 322 23.65 -3.56 37.76
C SER A 322 24.61 -2.35 37.74
N MET A 323 24.26 -1.24 38.40
CA MET A 323 25.26 -0.28 38.85
C MET A 323 25.92 -0.80 40.15
N PRO A 324 27.26 -0.90 40.23
CA PRO A 324 27.92 -1.18 41.50
C PRO A 324 27.76 0.01 42.44
N PRO A 325 27.36 -0.20 43.72
CA PRO A 325 27.28 0.90 44.67
C PRO A 325 28.69 1.26 45.15
N ASN A 326 29.32 2.29 44.56
CA ASN A 326 30.36 3.10 45.21
C ASN A 326 30.81 4.32 44.38
N SER A 327 30.20 5.49 44.64
CA SER A 327 30.88 6.80 44.58
C SER A 327 30.09 7.90 45.30
N ILE A 328 29.56 7.62 46.49
CA ILE A 328 29.21 8.72 47.41
C ILE A 328 30.54 9.30 47.91
N GLY A 329 30.88 10.49 47.44
CA GLY A 329 32.08 11.21 47.87
C GLY A 329 32.07 11.46 49.37
N GLN A 330 33.24 11.36 49.99
CA GLN A 330 33.43 11.74 51.39
C GLN A 330 33.28 13.26 51.55
N GLU A 331 32.21 13.71 52.20
CA GLU A 331 32.20 15.03 52.85
C GLU A 331 32.45 14.87 54.35
N ASN A 332 33.67 15.25 54.76
CA ASN A 332 34.02 15.46 56.15
C ASN A 332 34.21 16.97 56.37
N SER A 333 33.22 17.66 56.96
CA SER A 333 33.45 18.50 58.16
C SER A 333 32.23 19.31 58.65
N THR A 334 32.08 19.27 59.98
CA THR A 334 31.60 20.37 60.85
C THR A 334 30.20 20.97 60.64
N GLY A 335 29.23 20.40 61.36
CA GLY A 335 28.63 21.11 62.52
C GLY A 335 27.42 22.03 62.31
N HIS A 336 26.24 21.58 62.74
CA HIS A 336 25.57 22.13 63.93
C HIS A 336 24.33 21.29 64.35
N ASN A 337 24.13 21.13 65.66
CA ASN A 337 22.90 20.56 66.24
C ASN A 337 21.84 21.66 66.45
N THR A 338 20.56 21.34 66.23
CA THR A 338 19.45 21.78 67.09
C THR A 338 18.21 20.88 66.99
N LEU A 339 17.49 20.74 68.11
CA LEU A 339 16.29 19.91 68.28
C LEU A 339 15.02 20.61 67.74
N SER A 340 13.99 19.85 67.34
CA SER A 340 12.67 19.89 68.01
C SER A 340 11.64 18.87 67.50
N LYS A 341 11.08 18.12 68.47
CA LYS A 341 9.68 17.68 68.65
C LYS A 341 8.63 18.47 67.82
N ASN A 342 7.46 17.93 67.42
CA ASN A 342 6.49 17.19 68.25
C ASN A 342 5.36 16.48 67.43
N ARG A 343 4.53 15.65 68.11
CA ARG A 343 3.24 15.04 67.64
C ARG A 343 2.15 16.12 67.40
N SER A 344 1.05 15.93 66.64
CA SER A 344 -0.09 15.02 66.98
C SER A 344 -1.29 15.05 65.99
N ASN A 345 -1.93 13.88 65.82
CA ASN A 345 -3.37 13.52 65.61
C ASN A 345 -4.38 14.38 64.78
N GLU A 346 -5.23 13.63 64.05
CA GLU A 346 -6.54 13.91 63.40
C GLU A 346 -7.65 14.48 64.35
N PRO A 347 -8.92 14.85 63.93
CA PRO A 347 -9.68 14.49 62.70
C PRO A 347 -10.62 15.56 62.06
N LYS A 348 -11.47 15.15 61.08
CA LYS A 348 -12.49 15.96 60.34
C LYS A 348 -13.82 16.18 61.11
N PRO A 349 -14.55 17.29 60.85
CA PRO A 349 -15.93 17.28 60.27
C PRO A 349 -16.15 18.39 59.18
N VAL A 350 -17.02 18.36 58.15
CA VAL A 350 -18.51 18.21 57.96
C VAL A 350 -19.34 19.51 58.15
N VAL A 351 -19.72 20.18 57.04
CA VAL A 351 -20.87 21.15 56.78
C VAL A 351 -20.91 22.46 57.62
N GLY A 352 -21.43 23.64 57.23
CA GLY A 352 -22.07 24.25 56.03
C GLY A 352 -22.29 25.78 56.32
N ALA A 353 -22.97 26.67 55.58
CA ALA A 353 -23.69 26.70 54.28
C ALA A 353 -23.78 28.19 53.77
N TYR A 354 -24.88 28.64 53.09
CA TYR A 354 -25.09 29.93 52.37
C TYR A 354 -24.24 30.12 51.08
N GLY A 355 -24.74 30.58 49.92
CA GLY A 355 -26.11 30.82 49.46
C GLY A 355 -26.30 32.14 48.69
N ASP A 356 -26.34 32.12 47.35
CA ASP A 356 -27.26 32.90 46.48
C ASP A 356 -27.18 32.40 45.01
N GLY A 357 -28.07 32.87 44.12
CA GLY A 357 -28.41 32.20 42.86
C GLY A 357 -27.82 32.70 41.51
N ASP A 358 -28.46 32.18 40.46
CA ASP A 358 -28.46 32.52 39.03
C ASP A 358 -27.30 32.15 38.07
N THR A 359 -27.70 31.39 37.03
CA THR A 359 -26.94 30.88 35.89
C THR A 359 -26.74 31.88 34.75
N VAL A 360 -25.55 31.91 34.14
CA VAL A 360 -25.31 32.40 32.76
C VAL A 360 -24.30 31.50 32.04
N GLN A 361 -24.52 31.26 30.73
CA GLN A 361 -23.67 30.43 29.85
C GLN A 361 -22.52 31.20 29.16
N GLU A 362 -21.52 30.43 28.74
CA GLU A 362 -20.56 30.61 27.62
C GLU A 362 -20.27 32.01 27.01
N SER A 363 -18.98 32.27 26.80
CA SER A 363 -18.52 32.81 25.49
C SER A 363 -17.04 32.52 25.21
N ASN A 364 -16.77 31.83 24.09
CA ASN A 364 -15.46 31.85 23.42
C ASN A 364 -15.28 33.18 22.68
N LYS A 365 -14.07 33.75 22.69
CA LYS A 365 -13.72 34.89 21.82
C LYS A 365 -12.82 34.46 20.66
N VAL A 366 -13.38 34.57 19.45
CA VAL A 366 -12.66 34.55 18.17
C VAL A 366 -12.33 36.01 17.80
N VAL A 367 -11.16 36.24 17.18
CA VAL A 367 -10.79 37.54 16.59
C VAL A 367 -11.15 37.55 15.09
N SER A 368 -11.63 38.70 14.61
CA SER A 368 -12.32 38.86 13.31
C SER A 368 -11.49 39.66 12.29
N GLY A 369 -11.76 39.41 11.00
CA GLY A 369 -11.45 40.28 9.87
C GLY A 369 -11.22 39.49 8.56
N GLY A 370 -12.00 39.63 7.49
CA GLY A 370 -13.29 40.32 7.32
C GLY A 370 -13.61 40.59 5.84
N MET A 371 -14.84 40.26 5.40
CA MET A 371 -15.49 40.62 4.10
C MET A 371 -14.79 40.14 2.79
N GLU A 372 -15.46 39.89 1.65
CA GLU A 372 -16.86 40.07 1.24
C GLU A 372 -17.22 39.04 0.13
N VAL A 373 -18.48 38.59 0.06
CA VAL A 373 -18.99 37.71 -1.02
C VAL A 373 -20.35 38.22 -1.49
N VAL A 374 -20.52 38.39 -2.80
CA VAL A 374 -21.76 38.86 -3.43
C VAL A 374 -22.47 37.71 -4.16
N GLN A 375 -23.79 37.59 -3.92
CA GLN A 375 -24.72 36.83 -4.76
C GLN A 375 -25.99 37.66 -5.03
N PRO A 376 -26.59 37.49 -6.21
CA PRO A 376 -28.04 37.27 -6.34
C PRO A 376 -28.33 36.12 -7.34
N GLY A 377 -29.51 35.49 -7.44
CA GLY A 377 -30.80 35.64 -6.78
C GLY A 377 -31.91 35.04 -7.69
N GLU A 378 -32.85 34.24 -7.16
CA GLU A 378 -33.87 33.52 -7.95
C GLU A 378 -34.98 34.39 -8.54
N LYS A 379 -35.41 34.14 -9.80
CA LYS A 379 -36.80 34.36 -10.30
C LYS A 379 -37.23 33.44 -11.47
N THR A 380 -38.14 32.50 -11.17
CA THR A 380 -39.35 32.06 -11.91
C THR A 380 -39.45 32.03 -13.45
N ASN A 381 -39.81 30.83 -13.97
CA ASN A 381 -40.75 30.47 -15.07
C ASN A 381 -40.72 31.17 -16.46
N GLY A 382 -40.54 30.36 -17.52
CA GLY A 382 -41.04 30.68 -18.87
C GLY A 382 -40.53 29.77 -20.01
N THR A 383 -41.42 29.09 -20.73
CA THR A 383 -41.18 28.36 -22.00
C THR A 383 -42.43 28.49 -22.91
N PRO A 384 -42.39 28.24 -24.25
CA PRO A 384 -41.26 28.11 -25.19
C PRO A 384 -41.50 28.84 -26.57
N LYS A 385 -40.65 28.52 -27.56
CA LYS A 385 -40.88 28.42 -29.04
C LYS A 385 -40.37 29.53 -30.00
N PRO A 386 -40.14 29.20 -31.31
CA PRO A 386 -39.02 29.75 -32.10
C PRO A 386 -39.37 30.29 -33.51
N SER A 387 -38.38 30.85 -34.21
CA SER A 387 -38.18 30.95 -35.69
C SER A 387 -36.92 31.82 -35.93
N ARG A 388 -36.23 31.96 -37.08
CA ARG A 388 -36.32 31.52 -38.51
C ARG A 388 -34.86 31.71 -39.03
N GLN A 389 -34.14 30.77 -39.64
CA GLN A 389 -34.23 30.20 -41.00
C GLN A 389 -34.03 31.19 -42.18
N SER A 390 -32.77 31.35 -42.61
CA SER A 390 -32.26 31.66 -43.97
C SER A 390 -30.72 31.53 -43.90
N ARG A 391 -30.00 30.60 -44.55
CA ARG A 391 -29.93 30.15 -45.96
C ARG A 391 -29.35 31.22 -46.90
N VAL A 392 -28.42 30.75 -47.75
CA VAL A 392 -27.98 31.26 -49.08
C VAL A 392 -26.56 31.87 -49.10
N ASP A 393 -25.64 31.00 -49.55
CA ASP A 393 -24.56 31.17 -50.53
C ASP A 393 -23.40 32.15 -50.29
N GLY A 394 -22.22 31.75 -50.76
CA GLY A 394 -20.98 32.52 -50.70
C GLY A 394 -20.55 33.07 -52.06
N ALA A 395 -19.42 33.77 -52.07
CA ALA A 395 -18.69 34.20 -53.27
C ALA A 395 -17.18 34.21 -52.98
N ILE A 396 -16.39 34.11 -54.05
CA ILE A 396 -14.92 34.12 -54.06
C ILE A 396 -14.45 35.39 -54.78
N SER A 397 -13.47 36.10 -54.21
CA SER A 397 -12.47 36.99 -54.85
C SER A 397 -11.64 37.60 -53.70
N GLU A 398 -10.33 37.34 -53.58
CA GLU A 398 -9.22 37.96 -54.33
C GLU A 398 -8.95 39.43 -53.95
N GLU A 399 -7.68 39.67 -53.58
CA GLU A 399 -6.88 40.92 -53.58
C GLU A 399 -7.14 41.94 -52.42
N ASP A 400 -6.15 42.62 -51.82
CA ASP A 400 -4.68 42.62 -51.96
C ASP A 400 -3.95 43.27 -50.74
N GLU A 401 -2.61 43.12 -50.66
CA GLU A 401 -1.56 43.94 -49.97
C GLU A 401 -1.70 44.33 -48.47
N GLU A 402 -0.76 43.96 -47.57
CA GLU A 402 0.50 44.68 -47.23
C GLU A 402 0.29 46.16 -46.84
N SER A 403 0.74 46.71 -45.68
CA SER A 403 1.97 46.58 -44.88
C SER A 403 1.72 47.31 -43.53
N LEU A 404 2.49 47.24 -42.42
CA LEU A 404 3.91 47.50 -42.14
C LEU A 404 4.24 46.82 -40.78
N GLU A 405 5.29 46.01 -40.66
CA GLU A 405 6.66 46.38 -40.27
C GLU A 405 6.84 46.99 -38.85
N GLY A 406 7.76 46.37 -38.09
CA GLY A 406 8.05 46.66 -36.68
C GLY A 406 9.18 45.78 -36.11
N GLU A 407 10.24 45.62 -36.91
CA GLU A 407 11.66 45.41 -36.52
C GLU A 407 12.06 44.23 -35.60
N ARG A 408 12.83 43.24 -36.09
CA ARG A 408 14.32 43.22 -36.33
C ARG A 408 15.11 43.31 -35.00
N SER A 409 16.12 42.48 -34.71
CA SER A 409 17.35 42.18 -35.48
C SER A 409 18.22 41.16 -34.68
N TYR A 410 19.27 40.46 -35.15
CA TYR A 410 19.98 40.29 -36.44
C TYR A 410 20.89 39.01 -36.34
N GLU A 411 20.97 38.14 -37.37
CA GLU A 411 22.15 37.87 -38.27
C GLU A 411 23.34 37.05 -37.69
N ARG A 412 24.24 36.36 -38.42
CA ARG A 412 24.50 35.95 -39.85
C ARG A 412 25.41 34.67 -39.76
N GLY A 413 25.38 33.61 -40.58
CA GLY A 413 25.78 33.47 -42.01
C GLY A 413 27.31 33.26 -42.21
N PRO A 414 27.86 32.61 -43.28
CA PRO A 414 27.23 31.84 -44.38
C PRO A 414 28.05 30.60 -44.97
N ASP A 415 27.48 29.90 -45.98
CA ASP A 415 28.10 29.23 -47.19
C ASP A 415 29.21 28.10 -47.09
N ALA A 416 29.40 27.14 -48.03
CA ALA A 416 28.69 26.66 -49.25
C ALA A 416 29.18 25.28 -49.82
N GLU A 417 28.38 24.70 -50.74
CA GLU A 417 28.74 23.89 -51.95
C GLU A 417 29.12 22.37 -51.99
N SER A 418 29.00 21.84 -53.22
CA SER A 418 29.07 20.48 -53.80
C SER A 418 30.48 19.84 -53.86
N GLY A 419 30.80 18.64 -54.38
CA GLY A 419 30.07 17.50 -54.99
C GLY A 419 30.99 16.62 -55.89
N MET A 420 30.75 15.30 -55.97
CA MET A 420 31.31 14.28 -56.92
C MET A 420 32.77 13.71 -56.83
N MET A 421 32.81 12.36 -56.88
CA MET A 421 33.76 11.42 -57.53
C MET A 421 35.11 10.93 -56.92
N HIS A 422 35.44 9.70 -57.34
CA HIS A 422 36.46 8.70 -56.94
C HIS A 422 37.89 8.95 -57.47
N PRO A 423 38.96 8.34 -56.89
CA PRO A 423 39.37 6.94 -57.16
C PRO A 423 39.82 6.14 -55.91
N GLY A 424 40.14 4.85 -56.05
CA GLY A 424 40.64 3.99 -54.96
C GLY A 424 41.87 3.15 -55.37
N PHE A 425 42.43 2.35 -54.46
CA PHE A 425 43.33 1.22 -54.77
C PHE A 425 43.58 0.32 -53.53
N GLY A 426 43.82 -0.98 -53.75
CA GLY A 426 44.30 -1.97 -52.76
C GLY A 426 43.19 -2.72 -51.99
N GLY A 427 43.08 -4.05 -52.01
CA GLY A 427 43.77 -5.08 -52.80
C GLY A 427 44.52 -6.13 -51.96
N GLU A 428 43.83 -7.18 -51.53
CA GLU A 428 44.48 -8.46 -51.14
C GLU A 428 43.53 -9.67 -51.36
N LYS A 429 44.08 -10.88 -51.30
CA LYS A 429 43.64 -12.06 -52.06
C LYS A 429 43.23 -13.28 -51.22
N GLU A 430 42.45 -14.16 -51.87
CA GLU A 430 42.46 -15.64 -51.74
C GLU A 430 42.27 -16.30 -50.36
N ARG A 431 41.12 -16.97 -50.16
CA ARG A 431 41.01 -18.44 -50.29
C ARG A 431 39.59 -18.97 -50.01
N GLN A 432 39.07 -19.73 -50.96
CA GLN A 432 38.25 -20.93 -50.70
C GLN A 432 38.88 -22.05 -51.51
N ASP A 433 39.24 -23.16 -50.88
CA ASP A 433 39.04 -24.50 -51.47
C ASP A 433 39.29 -25.61 -50.44
N GLN A 434 38.47 -26.67 -50.52
CA GLN A 434 38.69 -28.03 -49.98
C GLN A 434 38.71 -28.15 -48.43
N THR A 435 38.01 -29.10 -47.78
CA THR A 435 37.37 -30.37 -48.21
C THR A 435 36.03 -30.58 -47.53
#